data_AF-A0A6G0JW46-F1
#
_entry.id   AF-A0A6G0JW46-F1
#
_cell.length_a   1.000
_cell.length_b   1.000
_cell.length_c   1.000
_cell.angle_alpha   90.00
_cell.angle_beta   90.00
_cell.angle_gamma   90.00
#
_symmetry.space_group_name_H-M   'P 1'
#
loop_
_entity.id
_entity.type
_entity.pdbx_description
1 polymer ?
#
loop_
_entity_poly.entity_id
_entity_poly.type
_entity_poly.pdbx_seq_one_letter_code
_entity_poly.pdbx_strand_id
1 'polypeptide(L)'
;MQIGTKNEPNIAAHVGGFLKEHSLFELQGVMSYGLLCLRQMPFAAFSPNDVASVIHSVHGHFFAVLEYKTRVTGKIRRRAK
;
A
#
# COMPACT_ATOMS: atom_id res chain seq x y z
N MET A 1 -7.35 -6.11 -15.97
CA MET A 1 -6.31 -5.79 -14.97
C MET A 1 -5.82 -4.33 -14.98
N GLN A 2 -5.94 -3.57 -16.08
CA GLN A 2 -5.38 -2.20 -16.18
C GLN A 2 -5.86 -1.18 -15.12
N ILE A 3 -7.01 -1.41 -14.49
CA ILE A 3 -7.58 -0.48 -13.49
C ILE A 3 -6.78 -0.50 -12.18
N GLY A 4 -6.28 -1.67 -11.76
CA GLY A 4 -5.51 -1.80 -10.51
C GLY A 4 -4.18 -1.05 -10.60
N THR A 5 -3.37 -1.38 -11.60
CA THR A 5 -2.03 -0.82 -11.81
C THR A 5 -2.05 0.70 -12.03
N LYS A 6 -3.10 1.24 -12.66
CA LYS A 6 -3.25 2.70 -12.85
C LYS A 6 -3.60 3.45 -11.57
N ASN A 7 -4.28 2.79 -10.63
CA ASN A 7 -4.76 3.43 -9.40
C ASN A 7 -3.76 3.33 -8.24
N GLU A 8 -2.83 2.39 -8.28
CA GLU A 8 -1.80 2.22 -7.24
C GLU A 8 -0.99 3.51 -6.97
N PRO A 9 -0.48 4.25 -7.98
CA PRO A 9 0.20 5.53 -7.73
C PRO A 9 -0.71 6.58 -7.08
N ASN A 10 -1.99 6.58 -7.45
CA ASN A 10 -2.96 7.50 -6.86
C ASN A 10 -3.21 7.16 -5.39
N ILE A 11 -3.32 5.87 -5.04
CA ILE A 11 -3.48 5.45 -3.64
C ILE A 11 -2.22 5.82 -2.84
N ALA A 12 -1.02 5.54 -3.37
CA ALA A 12 0.25 5.87 -2.72
C ALA A 12 0.36 7.37 -2.40
N ALA A 13 -0.07 8.25 -3.31
CA ALA A 13 -0.06 9.70 -3.08
C ALA A 13 -0.98 10.16 -1.92
N HIS A 14 -2.02 9.40 -1.60
CA HIS A 14 -3.02 9.77 -0.59
C HIS A 14 -2.84 9.04 0.76
N VAL A 15 -2.01 8.01 0.83
CA VAL A 15 -1.83 7.21 2.05
C VAL A 15 -1.30 8.05 3.23
N GLY A 16 -0.44 9.04 2.94
CA GLY A 16 0.08 9.99 3.91
C GLY A 16 -1.00 10.79 4.62
N GLY A 17 -1.87 11.43 3.84
CA GLY A 17 -3.01 12.18 4.37
C GLY A 17 -3.98 11.28 5.13
N PHE A 18 -4.30 10.12 4.57
CA PHE A 18 -5.22 9.16 5.17
C PHE A 18 -4.74 8.70 6.56
N LEU A 19 -3.48 8.28 6.70
CA LEU A 19 -2.96 7.83 7.99
C LEU A 19 -2.87 8.96 9.01
N LYS A 20 -2.52 10.17 8.57
CA LYS A 20 -2.50 11.35 9.45
C LYS A 20 -3.89 11.70 9.98
N GLU A 21 -4.95 11.51 9.19
CA GLU A 21 -6.33 11.82 9.57
C GLU A 21 -6.97 10.72 10.42
N HIS A 22 -6.61 9.46 10.19
CA HIS A 22 -7.33 8.32 10.75
C HIS A 22 -6.52 7.43 11.71
N SER A 23 -5.26 7.78 12.00
CA SER A 23 -4.39 7.00 12.89
C SER A 23 -3.42 7.89 13.68
N LEU A 24 -2.70 7.28 14.62
CA LEU A 24 -1.59 7.91 15.36
C LEU A 24 -0.24 7.76 14.63
N PHE A 25 -0.25 7.30 13.38
CA PHE A 25 0.95 7.02 12.62
C PHE A 25 1.39 8.25 11.83
N GLU A 26 2.65 8.64 12.03
CA GLU A 26 3.29 9.67 11.22
C GLU A 26 4.23 9.02 10.20
N LEU A 27 3.94 9.23 8.93
CA LEU A 27 4.78 8.77 7.82
C LEU A 27 5.98 9.70 7.64
N GLN A 28 7.18 9.16 7.84
CA GLN A 28 8.44 9.88 7.58
C GLN A 28 8.89 9.76 6.13
N GLY A 29 8.55 8.65 5.47
CA GLY A 29 8.91 8.40 4.09
C GLY A 29 8.29 7.12 3.56
N VAL A 30 8.17 7.03 2.24
CA VAL A 30 7.66 5.87 1.52
C VAL A 30 8.68 5.48 0.47
N MET A 31 8.98 4.18 0.39
CA MET A 31 9.93 3.62 -0.56
C MET A 31 9.28 2.51 -1.37
N SER A 32 9.44 2.56 -2.68
CA SER A 32 9.01 1.50 -3.60
C SER A 32 10.15 0.51 -3.81
N TYR A 33 9.81 -0.77 -3.93
CA TYR A 33 10.77 -1.85 -4.11
C TYR A 33 10.39 -2.71 -5.33
N GLY A 34 11.42 -3.33 -5.92
CA GLY A 34 11.20 -4.46 -6.83
C GLY A 34 10.98 -5.75 -6.04
N LEU A 35 11.54 -6.86 -6.54
CA LEU A 35 11.50 -8.14 -5.85
C LEU A 35 12.50 -8.18 -4.68
N LEU A 36 12.00 -8.48 -3.48
CA LEU A 36 12.80 -8.72 -2.28
C LEU A 36 12.87 -10.23 -2.01
N CYS A 37 14.08 -10.79 -1.99
CA CYS A 37 14.30 -12.20 -1.67
C CYS A 37 14.83 -12.37 -0.23
N LEU A 38 14.32 -13.38 0.49
CA LEU A 38 14.89 -13.74 1.77
C LEU A 38 16.25 -14.44 1.55
N ARG A 39 17.33 -13.85 2.08
CA ARG A 39 18.71 -14.32 1.81
C ARG A 39 18.95 -15.80 2.10
N GLN A 40 18.31 -16.33 3.15
CA GLN A 40 18.45 -17.73 3.57
C GLN A 40 17.46 -18.68 2.88
N MET A 41 16.49 -18.13 2.15
CA MET A 41 15.41 -18.89 1.51
C MET A 41 15.06 -18.21 0.16
N PRO A 42 15.87 -18.43 -0.89
CA PRO A 42 15.76 -17.67 -2.14
C PRO A 42 14.45 -17.90 -2.90
N PHE A 43 13.72 -18.98 -2.60
CA PHE A 43 12.38 -19.23 -3.13
C PHE A 43 11.28 -18.46 -2.39
N ALA A 44 11.58 -17.86 -1.23
CA ALA A 44 10.70 -16.93 -0.55
C ALA A 44 11.04 -15.51 -0.97
N ALA A 45 10.21 -14.99 -1.87
CA ALA A 45 10.32 -13.65 -2.39
C ALA A 45 9.00 -12.90 -2.21
N PHE A 46 9.11 -11.58 -2.05
CA PHE A 46 7.99 -10.69 -1.84
C PHE A 46 8.24 -9.39 -2.60
N SER A 47 7.20 -8.84 -3.24
CA SER A 47 7.26 -7.56 -3.95
C SER A 47 6.17 -6.66 -3.37
N PRO A 48 6.47 -5.82 -2.37
CA PRO A 48 5.50 -4.89 -1.83
C PRO A 48 5.12 -3.82 -2.85
N ASN A 49 3.94 -3.20 -2.71
CA ASN A 49 3.67 -1.95 -3.43
C ASN A 49 4.63 -0.86 -2.92
N ASP A 50 4.61 -0.62 -1.61
CA ASP A 50 5.54 0.28 -0.94
C ASP A 50 5.87 -0.21 0.49
N VAL A 51 6.97 0.30 1.05
CA VAL A 51 7.29 0.20 2.46
C VAL A 51 7.39 1.62 3.04
N ALA A 52 6.70 1.83 4.14
CA ALA A 52 6.62 3.09 4.85
C ALA A 52 7.54 3.08 6.08
N SER A 53 8.26 4.17 6.28
CA SER A 53 8.93 4.50 7.54
C SER A 53 7.94 5.27 8.42
N VAL A 54 7.62 4.74 9.59
CA VAL A 54 6.52 5.23 10.44
C VAL A 54 7.03 5.54 11.84
N ILE A 55 6.57 6.66 12.40
CA ILE A 55 6.72 7.00 13.81
C ILE A 55 5.37 6.85 14.51
N HIS A 56 5.38 6.24 15.70
CA HIS A 56 4.25 6.18 16.61
C HIS A 56 4.69 6.60 18.01
N SER A 57 3.86 7.36 18.70
CA SER A 57 4.16 7.93 20.02
C SER A 57 4.50 6.88 21.08
N VAL A 58 3.88 5.70 21.01
CA VAL A 58 4.07 4.61 22.00
C VAL A 58 5.06 3.54 21.54
N HIS A 59 5.13 3.29 20.23
CA HIS A 59 5.88 2.15 19.68
C HIS A 59 7.19 2.57 19.01
N GLY A 60 7.48 3.87 18.98
CA GLY A 60 8.68 4.41 18.35
C GLY A 60 8.64 4.27 16.84
N HIS A 61 9.80 4.04 16.26
CA HIS A 61 9.99 3.97 14.81
C HIS A 61 9.92 2.53 14.29
N PHE A 62 9.14 2.30 13.24
CA PHE A 62 9.03 0.99 12.59
C PHE A 62 8.78 1.11 11.08
N PHE A 63 8.93 -0.01 10.37
CA PHE A 63 8.59 -0.12 8.96
C PHE A 63 7.25 -0.83 8.78
N ALA A 64 6.38 -0.27 7.94
CA ALA A 64 5.09 -0.84 7.59
C ALA A 64 5.05 -1.19 6.10
N VAL A 65 4.58 -2.39 5.78
CA VAL A 65 4.33 -2.80 4.39
C VAL A 65 2.97 -2.26 3.95
N LEU A 66 2.93 -1.55 2.83
CA LEU A 66 1.71 -1.02 2.25
C LEU A 66 1.31 -1.89 1.06
N GLU A 67 0.10 -2.46 1.13
CA GLU A 67 -0.49 -3.29 0.08
C GLU A 67 -1.79 -2.61 -0.39
N TYR A 68 -1.82 -2.12 -1.61
CA TYR A 68 -2.96 -1.37 -2.14
C TYR A 68 -3.93 -2.28 -2.89
N LYS A 69 -5.22 -2.09 -2.66
CA LYS A 69 -6.28 -2.83 -3.38
C LYS A 69 -7.29 -1.86 -3.97
N THR A 70 -7.45 -1.89 -5.29
CA THR A 70 -8.58 -1.23 -5.95
C THR A 70 -9.75 -2.20 -6.01
N ARG A 71 -10.83 -1.91 -5.28
CA ARG A 71 -12.07 -2.70 -5.37
C ARG A 71 -12.86 -2.26 -6.61
N VAL A 72 -12.90 -3.11 -7.63
CA VAL A 72 -13.88 -3.00 -8.72
C VAL A 72 -15.17 -3.68 -8.26
N THR A 73 -16.08 -2.92 -7.64
CA THR A 73 -17.46 -3.38 -7.53
C THR A 73 -18.03 -3.40 -8.95
N GLY A 74 -18.33 -4.60 -9.46
CA GLY A 74 -19.05 -4.74 -10.72
C GLY A 74 -20.39 -4.03 -10.58
N LYS A 75 -20.49 -2.78 -11.05
CA LYS A 75 -21.79 -2.22 -11.44
C LYS A 75 -22.27 -3.10 -12.59
N ILE A 76 -22.97 -4.18 -12.28
CA ILE A 76 -23.94 -4.76 -13.21
C ILE A 76 -24.93 -3.63 -13.45
N ARG A 77 -24.70 -2.84 -14.50
CA ARG A 77 -25.73 -1.99 -15.09
C ARG A 77 -26.84 -2.94 -15.49
N ARG A 78 -27.85 -3.12 -14.63
CA ARG A 78 -29.13 -3.66 -15.06
C ARG A 78 -29.63 -2.70 -16.13
N ARG A 79 -29.53 -3.11 -17.40
CA ARG A 79 -30.25 -2.46 -18.49
C ARG A 79 -31.72 -2.48 -18.07
N ALA A 80 -32.29 -1.30 -17.80
CA ALA A 80 -33.74 -1.17 -17.78
C ALA A 80 -34.22 -1.58 -19.18
N LYS A 81 -35.09 -2.59 -19.23
CA LYS A 81 -35.90 -2.90 -20.41
C LYS A 81 -37.03 -1.90 -20.48
#